data_AF-A0A7C3T347-F1
#
_entry.id   AF-A0A7C3T347-F1
#
_cell.length_a   1.000
_cell.length_b   1.000
_cell.length_c   1.000
_cell.angle_alpha   90.00
_cell.angle_beta   90.00
_cell.angle_gamma   90.00
#
_symmetry.space_group_name_H-M   'P 1'
#
loop_
_entity.id
_entity.type
_entity.pdbx_description
1 polymer ?
#
loop_
_entity_poly.entity_id
_entity_poly.type
_entity_poly.pdbx_seq_one_letter_code
_entity_poly.pdbx_strand_id
1 'polypeptide(L)'
;GGKRAALAIDAWLGGVDLPALENELALYAALPYLDQVRDRKKLSPLAQRLAEHSPVWLKMGIAAEPKPRAKQTRLSVAKQLETFTEVERGLSAKAAQAEAARCLQCTCESNGSCELQRLGIEYGITENELVVSPKTTSVPSAVRSLEPDMRHPFIERDMNKCIACGRCVRVCAEVAGPACYDFSGRGFMIKVDTPYGEALQLADCITCGRCVTACPTGALSFNERALESFKVDESRCIMCHECVDVCPTDALTETNVFEEARKQWHALVGQGSGLAGGHRLCAGCGAPIVVRQVLMGAQVPVVTAAATGCLEVSTTIYPYTSWKNSYIHTAFENVAATLSGVETAYRALKKQGKLDEDVKFIAFGGDGGTYDIGLQSLSGAMERGHDLVYVCYDNEAYMNTGFQRSSATPLGAWTTTSPVGPEETGKLQERKNLTEIMVAHGIPYVAQASPHDPRDLVRKAAKAIATPGPAFLNIISPCPRGWRSDGANSIDLARQAVNTCYWPLFEVENGEYHLTYKPRVKEPIRNWLKRQGRFAHLFKPGNEHIIDQLQAWIDEEWEKLLKKCGETP
;
A
#
# COMPACT_ATOMS: atom_id res chain seq x y z
N GLY A 1 -38.31 -34.34 -6.61
CA GLY A 1 -37.14 -34.11 -5.73
C GLY A 1 -36.17 -33.14 -6.39
N GLY A 2 -35.48 -32.29 -5.61
CA GLY A 2 -34.71 -31.13 -6.09
C GLY A 2 -33.67 -31.39 -7.18
N LYS A 3 -33.11 -32.60 -7.27
CA LYS A 3 -32.16 -32.99 -8.33
C LYS A 3 -32.78 -33.01 -9.74
N ARG A 4 -34.05 -33.42 -9.85
CA ARG A 4 -34.80 -33.44 -11.12
C ARG A 4 -35.05 -32.02 -11.65
N ALA A 5 -35.24 -31.06 -10.75
CA ALA A 5 -35.44 -29.66 -11.10
C ALA A 5 -34.13 -28.98 -11.55
N ALA A 6 -33.01 -29.25 -10.88
CA ALA A 6 -31.70 -28.72 -11.26
C ALA A 6 -31.26 -29.19 -12.65
N LEU A 7 -31.50 -30.47 -12.98
CA LEU A 7 -31.16 -31.05 -14.29
C LEU A 7 -32.05 -30.49 -15.43
N ALA A 8 -33.34 -30.29 -15.15
CA ALA A 8 -34.27 -29.70 -16.11
C ALA A 8 -33.97 -28.22 -16.39
N ILE A 9 -33.50 -27.47 -15.39
CA ILE A 9 -33.10 -26.06 -15.53
C ILE A 9 -31.82 -25.95 -16.40
N ASP A 10 -30.82 -26.81 -16.20
CA ASP A 10 -29.60 -26.82 -17.02
C ASP A 10 -29.88 -27.22 -18.48
N ALA A 11 -30.71 -28.24 -18.70
CA ALA A 11 -31.11 -28.68 -20.04
C ALA A 11 -31.92 -27.60 -20.79
N TRP A 12 -32.77 -26.86 -20.08
CA TRP A 12 -33.50 -25.71 -20.63
C TRP A 12 -32.57 -24.56 -21.01
N LEU A 13 -31.60 -24.23 -20.15
CA LEU A 13 -30.58 -23.21 -20.44
C LEU A 13 -29.66 -23.60 -21.60
N GLY A 14 -29.46 -24.90 -21.83
CA GLY A 14 -28.72 -25.46 -22.96
C GLY A 14 -29.51 -25.60 -24.28
N GLY A 15 -30.79 -25.21 -24.32
CA GLY A 15 -31.62 -25.23 -25.53
C GLY A 15 -32.16 -26.61 -25.94
N VAL A 16 -32.23 -27.57 -25.01
CA VAL A 16 -32.72 -28.93 -25.28
C VAL A 16 -34.26 -28.99 -25.22
N ASP A 17 -34.87 -29.78 -26.11
CA ASP A 17 -36.32 -30.02 -26.16
C ASP A 17 -36.83 -30.75 -24.90
N LEU A 18 -37.60 -30.03 -24.08
CA LEU A 18 -38.06 -30.48 -22.75
C LEU A 18 -39.08 -31.63 -22.80
N PRO A 19 -40.13 -31.61 -23.66
CA PRO A 19 -41.01 -32.75 -23.87
C PRO A 19 -40.30 -34.04 -24.29
N ALA A 20 -39.28 -33.96 -25.15
CA ALA A 20 -38.49 -35.11 -25.55
C ALA A 20 -37.66 -35.67 -24.39
N LEU A 21 -37.08 -34.78 -23.57
CA LEU A 21 -36.36 -35.12 -22.35
C LEU A 21 -37.25 -35.81 -21.31
N GLU A 22 -38.51 -35.38 -21.18
CA GLU A 22 -39.46 -35.94 -20.22
C GLU A 22 -39.89 -37.37 -20.59
N ASN A 23 -40.08 -37.65 -21.87
CA ASN A 23 -40.34 -39.00 -22.39
C ASN A 23 -39.12 -39.93 -22.25
N GLU A 24 -37.91 -39.42 -22.46
CA GLU A 24 -36.68 -40.15 -22.15
C GLU A 24 -36.62 -40.48 -20.64
N LEU A 25 -36.82 -39.50 -19.77
CA LEU A 25 -36.77 -39.65 -18.31
C LEU A 25 -37.81 -40.64 -17.77
N ALA A 26 -38.91 -40.88 -18.49
CA ALA A 26 -39.90 -41.91 -18.17
C ALA A 26 -39.40 -43.33 -18.48
N LEU A 27 -38.68 -43.53 -19.59
CA LEU A 27 -37.98 -44.79 -19.91
C LEU A 27 -36.83 -45.08 -18.93
N TYR A 28 -36.15 -44.04 -18.42
CA TYR A 28 -35.04 -44.14 -17.45
C TYR A 28 -35.46 -44.54 -16.02
N ALA A 29 -36.74 -44.50 -15.67
CA ALA A 29 -37.21 -44.84 -14.32
C ALA A 29 -37.06 -46.33 -13.96
N ALA A 30 -36.76 -47.20 -14.93
CA ALA A 30 -36.69 -48.65 -14.77
C ALA A 30 -35.26 -49.24 -14.61
N LEU A 31 -34.19 -48.42 -14.64
CA LEU A 31 -32.79 -48.89 -14.56
C LEU A 31 -32.04 -48.42 -13.29
N PRO A 32 -31.03 -49.15 -12.79
CA PRO A 32 -30.13 -48.70 -11.72
C PRO A 32 -29.32 -47.44 -12.10
N TYR A 33 -29.09 -46.55 -11.14
CA TYR A 33 -28.54 -45.20 -11.35
C TYR A 33 -27.20 -45.13 -12.12
N LEU A 34 -26.28 -46.06 -11.86
CA LEU A 34 -24.94 -46.05 -12.45
C LEU A 34 -24.94 -46.42 -13.94
N ASP A 35 -25.93 -47.18 -14.39
CA ASP A 35 -26.09 -47.54 -15.81
C ASP A 35 -26.73 -46.40 -16.62
N GLN A 36 -27.44 -45.48 -15.97
CA GLN A 36 -28.05 -44.30 -16.60
C GLN A 36 -27.02 -43.23 -17.02
N VAL A 37 -25.87 -43.17 -16.34
CA VAL A 37 -24.82 -42.15 -16.54
C VAL A 37 -23.86 -42.54 -17.67
N ARG A 38 -23.65 -43.84 -17.89
CA ARG A 38 -22.70 -44.37 -18.88
C ARG A 38 -23.10 -44.12 -20.34
N ASP A 39 -24.39 -43.94 -20.63
CA ASP A 39 -24.89 -43.92 -22.01
C ASP A 39 -25.27 -42.52 -22.53
N ARG A 40 -25.20 -41.46 -21.71
CA ARG A 40 -25.51 -40.09 -22.16
C ARG A 40 -24.28 -39.39 -22.76
N LYS A 41 -24.19 -39.40 -24.09
CA LYS A 41 -23.09 -38.75 -24.85
C LYS A 41 -23.08 -37.21 -24.89
N LYS A 42 -23.99 -36.50 -24.21
CA LYS A 42 -24.03 -35.02 -24.22
C LYS A 42 -24.53 -34.43 -22.90
N LEU A 43 -23.68 -34.41 -21.87
CA LEU A 43 -23.88 -33.57 -20.68
C LEU A 43 -22.83 -32.46 -20.65
N SER A 44 -23.19 -31.30 -20.11
CA SER A 44 -22.21 -30.23 -19.85
C SER A 44 -21.24 -30.66 -18.73
N PRO A 45 -20.01 -30.11 -18.66
CA PRO A 45 -19.07 -30.44 -17.59
C PRO A 45 -19.59 -30.13 -16.18
N LEU A 46 -20.51 -29.16 -16.04
CA LEU A 46 -21.16 -28.84 -14.76
C LEU A 46 -22.25 -29.88 -14.42
N ALA A 47 -23.01 -30.33 -15.42
CA ALA A 47 -24.05 -31.34 -15.24
C ALA A 47 -23.47 -32.73 -14.91
N GLN A 48 -22.33 -33.11 -15.50
CA GLN A 48 -21.60 -34.32 -15.10
C GLN A 48 -21.19 -34.26 -13.61
N ARG A 49 -20.67 -33.11 -13.17
CA ARG A 49 -20.25 -32.88 -11.77
C ARG A 49 -21.41 -32.86 -10.77
N LEU A 50 -22.58 -32.31 -11.15
CA LEU A 50 -23.78 -32.29 -10.31
C LEU A 50 -24.53 -33.62 -10.28
N ALA A 51 -24.45 -34.40 -11.37
CA ALA A 51 -25.04 -35.73 -11.46
C ALA A 51 -24.24 -36.77 -10.67
N GLU A 52 -22.94 -36.62 -10.45
CA GLU A 52 -22.16 -37.69 -9.83
C GLU A 52 -22.46 -37.91 -8.34
N HIS A 53 -22.75 -36.91 -7.49
CA HIS A 53 -22.86 -37.19 -6.04
C HIS A 53 -23.80 -36.27 -5.23
N SER A 54 -24.43 -36.85 -4.20
CA SER A 54 -24.80 -36.09 -2.99
C SER A 54 -23.67 -36.23 -1.97
N PRO A 55 -23.08 -35.12 -1.53
CA PRO A 55 -22.51 -35.08 -0.19
C PRO A 55 -23.02 -33.85 0.59
N VAL A 56 -23.65 -34.13 1.73
CA VAL A 56 -23.79 -33.18 2.84
C VAL A 56 -22.67 -33.50 3.82
N TRP A 57 -21.73 -32.58 4.05
CA TRP A 57 -21.00 -32.45 5.34
C TRP A 57 -20.18 -31.16 5.52
N LEU A 58 -20.27 -30.15 4.64
CA LEU A 58 -19.77 -28.80 4.96
C LEU A 58 -20.81 -28.01 5.76
N LYS A 59 -21.03 -28.40 7.02
CA LYS A 59 -21.51 -27.47 8.07
C LYS A 59 -20.33 -26.88 8.85
N MET A 60 -19.18 -26.70 8.21
CA MET A 60 -18.14 -25.83 8.75
C MET A 60 -18.54 -24.39 8.47
N GLY A 61 -19.28 -23.79 9.40
CA GLY A 61 -19.35 -22.33 9.56
C GLY A 61 -19.71 -21.48 8.33
N ILE A 62 -20.52 -21.97 7.38
CA ILE A 62 -21.06 -21.10 6.32
C ILE A 62 -22.13 -20.21 6.95
N ALA A 63 -21.71 -19.06 7.47
CA ALA A 63 -22.60 -17.99 7.89
C ALA A 63 -23.08 -17.20 6.67
N ALA A 64 -23.89 -17.82 5.82
CA ALA A 64 -24.72 -17.04 4.91
C ALA A 64 -25.88 -16.46 5.74
N GLU A 65 -26.04 -15.14 5.75
CA GLU A 65 -27.18 -14.51 6.44
C GLU A 65 -28.50 -15.12 5.91
N PRO A 66 -29.38 -15.62 6.79
CA PRO A 66 -30.62 -16.24 6.36
C PRO A 66 -31.55 -15.20 5.73
N LYS A 67 -31.58 -15.15 4.39
CA LYS A 67 -32.53 -14.32 3.66
C LYS A 67 -33.90 -15.01 3.54
N PRO A 68 -35.02 -14.27 3.70
CA PRO A 68 -36.37 -14.82 3.56
C PRO A 68 -36.63 -15.30 2.12
N ARG A 69 -37.29 -16.45 1.99
CA ARG A 69 -37.66 -17.03 0.68
C ARG A 69 -38.65 -16.14 -0.06
N ALA A 70 -38.49 -16.02 -1.37
CA ALA A 70 -39.47 -15.36 -2.21
C ALA A 70 -40.82 -16.11 -2.13
N LYS A 71 -41.90 -15.39 -1.82
CA LYS A 71 -43.26 -15.97 -1.78
C LYS A 71 -43.88 -15.88 -3.17
N GLN A 72 -44.38 -17.00 -3.67
CA GLN A 72 -45.16 -17.04 -4.89
C GLN A 72 -46.44 -16.22 -4.74
N THR A 73 -46.82 -15.50 -5.79
CA THR A 73 -48.08 -14.77 -5.82
C THR A 73 -49.22 -15.76 -6.01
N ARG A 74 -50.04 -15.94 -4.98
CA ARG A 74 -51.26 -16.76 -5.03
C ARG A 74 -52.50 -15.88 -5.15
N LEU A 75 -53.49 -16.34 -5.91
CA LEU A 75 -54.82 -15.74 -5.89
C LEU A 75 -55.40 -15.80 -4.48
N SER A 76 -56.23 -14.83 -4.08
CA SER A 76 -56.88 -14.87 -2.77
C SER A 76 -57.91 -16.01 -2.72
N VAL A 77 -58.08 -16.61 -1.54
CA VAL A 77 -58.98 -17.77 -1.33
C VAL A 77 -60.40 -17.51 -1.85
N ALA A 78 -60.91 -16.29 -1.68
CA ALA A 78 -62.23 -15.90 -2.21
C ALA A 78 -62.34 -16.02 -3.74
N LYS A 79 -61.30 -15.61 -4.49
CA LYS A 79 -61.28 -15.71 -5.96
C LYS A 79 -60.96 -17.11 -6.48
N GLN A 80 -60.35 -17.96 -5.65
CA GLN A 80 -60.08 -19.36 -5.98
C GLN A 80 -61.37 -20.20 -6.05
N LEU A 81 -62.42 -19.81 -5.31
CA LEU A 81 -63.70 -20.51 -5.27
C LEU A 81 -64.63 -20.12 -6.43
N GLU A 82 -64.39 -18.97 -7.06
CA GLU A 82 -65.28 -18.39 -8.09
C GLU A 82 -64.72 -18.49 -9.51
N THR A 83 -63.46 -18.91 -9.68
CA THR A 83 -62.82 -18.96 -11.00
C THR A 83 -61.95 -20.20 -11.18
N PHE A 84 -61.85 -20.69 -12.42
CA PHE A 84 -60.91 -21.75 -12.80
C PHE A 84 -59.54 -21.19 -13.24
N THR A 85 -59.22 -19.96 -12.81
CA THR A 85 -57.94 -19.31 -13.15
C THR A 85 -56.81 -19.92 -12.34
N GLU A 86 -55.63 -20.05 -12.95
CA GLU A 86 -54.44 -20.60 -12.29
C GLU A 86 -54.14 -19.91 -10.95
N VAL A 87 -54.15 -20.72 -9.88
CA VAL A 87 -54.07 -20.28 -8.48
C VAL A 87 -52.66 -19.85 -8.08
N GLU A 88 -51.64 -20.52 -8.63
CA GLU A 88 -50.23 -20.26 -8.40
C GLU A 88 -49.60 -19.69 -9.67
N ARG A 89 -49.40 -18.38 -9.74
CA ARG A 89 -48.88 -17.71 -10.95
C ARG A 89 -47.36 -17.84 -11.13
N GLY A 90 -46.73 -18.80 -10.47
CA GLY A 90 -45.27 -18.95 -10.42
C GLY A 90 -44.55 -17.73 -9.79
N LEU A 91 -43.22 -17.74 -9.85
CA LEU A 91 -42.40 -16.56 -9.57
C LEU A 91 -42.20 -15.78 -10.88
N SER A 92 -42.17 -14.45 -10.83
CA SER A 92 -41.68 -13.66 -11.96
C SER A 92 -40.21 -14.03 -12.25
N ALA A 93 -39.74 -13.86 -13.49
CA ALA A 93 -38.35 -14.18 -13.85
C ALA A 93 -37.32 -13.55 -12.90
N LYS A 94 -37.52 -12.28 -12.51
CA LYS A 94 -36.67 -11.57 -11.54
C LYS A 94 -36.73 -12.19 -10.13
N ALA A 95 -37.91 -12.60 -9.68
CA ALA A 95 -38.08 -13.25 -8.37
C ALA A 95 -37.54 -14.70 -8.35
N ALA A 96 -37.65 -15.42 -9.48
CA ALA A 96 -37.08 -16.74 -9.65
C ALA A 96 -35.54 -16.68 -9.66
N GLN A 97 -34.94 -15.70 -10.35
CA GLN A 97 -33.51 -15.45 -10.31
C GLN A 97 -33.02 -15.07 -8.91
N ALA A 98 -33.75 -14.23 -8.19
CA ALA A 98 -33.41 -13.86 -6.82
C ALA A 98 -33.48 -15.06 -5.85
N GLU A 99 -34.49 -15.92 -5.98
CA GLU A 99 -34.61 -17.15 -5.16
C GLU A 99 -33.55 -18.20 -5.54
N ALA A 100 -33.19 -18.30 -6.82
CA ALA A 100 -32.07 -19.13 -7.27
C ALA A 100 -30.74 -18.63 -6.71
N ALA A 101 -30.47 -17.32 -6.77
CA ALA A 101 -29.29 -16.70 -6.18
C ALA A 101 -29.23 -16.92 -4.65
N ARG A 102 -30.37 -16.78 -3.94
CA ARG A 102 -30.49 -17.08 -2.51
C ARG A 102 -30.12 -18.54 -2.19
N CYS A 103 -30.60 -19.49 -2.99
CA CYS A 103 -30.26 -20.91 -2.84
C CYS A 103 -28.78 -21.22 -3.10
N LEU A 104 -28.10 -20.40 -3.91
CA LEU A 104 -26.67 -20.54 -4.22
C LEU A 104 -25.75 -19.86 -3.19
N GLN A 105 -26.27 -19.10 -2.21
CA GLN A 105 -25.45 -18.41 -1.20
C GLN A 105 -24.67 -19.35 -0.26
N CYS A 106 -25.00 -20.65 -0.24
CA CYS A 106 -24.29 -21.64 0.58
C CYS A 106 -23.15 -22.36 -0.15
N THR A 107 -22.71 -21.88 -1.32
CA THR A 107 -21.60 -22.51 -2.04
C THR A 107 -20.25 -22.12 -1.42
N CYS A 108 -19.52 -23.11 -0.90
CA CYS A 108 -18.10 -22.96 -0.60
C CYS A 108 -17.32 -22.64 -1.90
N GLU A 109 -16.49 -21.60 -1.90
CA GLU A 109 -15.69 -21.20 -3.08
C GLU A 109 -14.72 -22.30 -3.53
N SER A 110 -14.25 -23.14 -2.61
CA SER A 110 -13.41 -24.31 -2.91
C SER A 110 -14.20 -25.57 -3.24
N ASN A 111 -15.53 -25.48 -3.40
CA ASN A 111 -16.35 -26.64 -3.72
C ASN A 111 -15.96 -27.22 -5.09
N GLY A 112 -15.51 -28.48 -5.10
CA GLY A 112 -15.00 -29.16 -6.30
C GLY A 112 -13.47 -29.09 -6.49
N SER A 113 -12.75 -28.21 -5.77
CA SER A 113 -11.27 -28.15 -5.76
C SER A 113 -10.65 -28.42 -4.38
N CYS A 114 -11.47 -28.58 -3.33
CA CYS A 114 -11.04 -28.81 -1.96
C CYS A 114 -10.41 -30.21 -1.79
N GLU A 115 -9.14 -30.25 -1.38
CA GLU A 115 -8.39 -31.49 -1.18
C GLU A 115 -8.98 -32.31 -0.01
N LEU A 116 -9.44 -31.64 1.05
CA LEU A 116 -10.10 -32.31 2.18
C LEU A 116 -11.42 -32.98 1.75
N GLN A 117 -12.18 -32.33 0.87
CA GLN A 117 -13.40 -32.89 0.29
C GLN A 117 -13.07 -34.13 -0.56
N ARG A 118 -12.03 -34.05 -1.40
CA ARG A 118 -11.53 -35.18 -2.20
C ARG A 118 -11.14 -36.36 -1.33
N LEU A 119 -10.32 -36.13 -0.30
CA LEU A 119 -9.83 -37.17 0.60
C LEU A 119 -10.97 -37.76 1.44
N GLY A 120 -11.91 -36.95 1.92
CA GLY A 120 -13.07 -37.46 2.67
C GLY A 120 -13.94 -38.40 1.84
N ILE A 121 -14.10 -38.12 0.54
CA ILE A 121 -14.80 -39.01 -0.40
C ILE A 121 -13.98 -40.29 -0.65
N GLU A 122 -12.68 -40.15 -0.94
CA GLU A 122 -11.78 -41.27 -1.21
C GLU A 122 -11.74 -42.29 -0.06
N TYR A 123 -11.72 -41.81 1.18
CA TYR A 123 -11.67 -42.65 2.37
C TYR A 123 -13.04 -43.00 2.96
N GLY A 124 -14.14 -42.67 2.28
CA GLY A 124 -15.49 -43.02 2.73
C GLY A 124 -15.91 -42.36 4.04
N ILE A 125 -15.35 -41.19 4.38
CA ILE A 125 -15.68 -40.43 5.58
C ILE A 125 -17.00 -39.70 5.32
N THR A 126 -18.10 -40.29 5.80
CA THR A 126 -19.47 -39.78 5.56
C THR A 126 -20.05 -38.98 6.72
N GLU A 127 -19.42 -39.01 7.89
CA GLU A 127 -19.88 -38.33 9.11
C GLU A 127 -18.73 -37.62 9.82
N ASN A 128 -19.01 -36.47 10.45
CA ASN A 128 -18.05 -35.78 11.30
C ASN A 128 -18.30 -36.19 12.76
N GLU A 129 -17.70 -37.29 13.19
CA GLU A 129 -17.83 -37.85 14.55
C GLU A 129 -17.36 -36.89 15.65
N LEU A 130 -16.60 -35.85 15.30
CA LEU A 130 -16.11 -34.82 16.22
C LEU A 130 -17.14 -33.71 16.48
N VAL A 131 -18.16 -33.56 15.63
CA VAL A 131 -19.26 -32.60 15.82
C VAL A 131 -20.40 -33.33 16.53
N VAL A 132 -20.26 -33.49 17.84
CA VAL A 132 -21.30 -34.10 18.68
C VAL A 132 -22.50 -33.16 18.72
N SER A 133 -23.67 -33.62 18.29
CA SER A 133 -24.90 -32.84 18.41
C SER A 133 -25.18 -32.54 19.90
N PRO A 134 -25.51 -31.30 20.29
CA PRO A 134 -25.74 -30.93 21.70
C PRO A 134 -26.94 -31.65 22.36
N LYS A 135 -27.62 -32.55 21.64
CA LYS A 135 -28.78 -33.31 22.13
C LYS A 135 -28.42 -34.54 22.96
N THR A 136 -27.18 -35.04 22.92
CA THR A 136 -26.81 -36.32 23.55
C THR A 136 -25.68 -36.24 24.61
N THR A 137 -25.02 -35.09 24.76
CA THR A 137 -23.99 -34.90 25.80
C THR A 137 -24.08 -33.49 26.42
N SER A 138 -23.69 -33.37 27.69
CA SER A 138 -23.63 -32.11 28.45
C SER A 138 -22.46 -31.20 28.05
N VAL A 139 -21.78 -31.50 26.95
CA VAL A 139 -20.65 -30.75 26.41
C VAL A 139 -21.12 -30.01 25.15
N PRO A 140 -21.06 -28.67 25.10
CA PRO A 140 -21.41 -27.91 23.90
C PRO A 140 -20.60 -28.42 22.71
N SER A 141 -21.23 -28.62 21.54
CA SER A 141 -20.52 -28.93 20.31
C SER A 141 -19.44 -27.86 20.07
N ALA A 142 -18.17 -28.18 20.24
CA ALA A 142 -17.07 -27.23 20.17
C ALA A 142 -16.70 -26.91 18.72
N VAL A 143 -17.65 -26.33 17.97
CA VAL A 143 -17.39 -25.78 16.64
C VAL A 143 -16.85 -24.37 16.84
N ARG A 144 -15.66 -24.11 16.29
CA ARG A 144 -15.06 -22.78 16.29
C ARG A 144 -15.93 -21.82 15.47
N SER A 145 -16.28 -20.68 16.05
CA SER A 145 -16.98 -19.57 15.40
C SER A 145 -16.16 -18.30 15.54
N LEU A 146 -15.57 -17.85 14.44
CA LEU A 146 -14.75 -16.65 14.34
C LEU A 146 -15.34 -15.72 13.27
N GLU A 147 -15.16 -14.42 13.43
CA GLU A 147 -15.44 -13.48 12.34
C GLU A 147 -14.38 -13.64 11.24
N PRO A 148 -14.78 -13.74 9.95
CA PRO A 148 -13.83 -13.67 8.83
C PRO A 148 -13.06 -12.34 8.84
N ASP A 149 -11.76 -12.39 8.59
CA ASP A 149 -10.91 -11.21 8.52
C ASP A 149 -10.70 -10.78 7.06
N MET A 150 -11.34 -9.67 6.70
CA MET A 150 -11.35 -9.06 5.37
C MET A 150 -10.42 -7.84 5.25
N ARG A 151 -9.61 -7.55 6.27
CA ARG A 151 -8.83 -6.29 6.34
C ARG A 151 -7.68 -6.24 5.33
N HIS A 152 -7.24 -7.38 4.78
CA HIS A 152 -6.17 -7.41 3.78
C HIS A 152 -6.74 -7.18 2.37
N PRO A 153 -6.16 -6.29 1.56
CA PRO A 153 -6.76 -5.90 0.27
C PRO A 153 -6.92 -7.04 -0.74
N PHE A 154 -6.09 -8.09 -0.65
CA PHE A 154 -6.04 -9.18 -1.63
C PHE A 154 -6.39 -10.57 -1.07
N ILE A 155 -6.45 -10.75 0.26
CA ILE A 155 -6.54 -12.07 0.87
C ILE A 155 -7.62 -12.03 1.94
N GLU A 156 -8.67 -12.80 1.75
CA GLU A 156 -9.69 -13.08 2.76
C GLU A 156 -9.22 -14.22 3.67
N ARG A 157 -9.48 -14.08 4.96
CA ARG A 157 -9.11 -15.05 5.98
C ARG A 157 -10.34 -15.50 6.76
N ASP A 158 -10.97 -16.58 6.31
CA ASP A 158 -12.02 -17.25 7.05
C ASP A 158 -11.45 -18.43 7.83
N MET A 159 -11.05 -18.14 9.07
CA MET A 159 -10.49 -19.18 9.93
C MET A 159 -11.53 -20.21 10.36
N ASN A 160 -12.83 -20.07 10.14
CA ASN A 160 -13.77 -21.18 10.39
C ASN A 160 -13.51 -22.37 9.47
N LYS A 161 -12.98 -22.13 8.27
CA LYS A 161 -12.61 -23.16 7.28
C LYS A 161 -11.22 -23.77 7.53
N CYS A 162 -10.42 -23.22 8.45
CA CYS A 162 -9.02 -23.61 8.65
C CYS A 162 -8.90 -24.92 9.45
N ILE A 163 -8.24 -25.92 8.89
CA ILE A 163 -7.93 -27.20 9.57
C ILE A 163 -6.58 -27.22 10.29
N ALA A 164 -5.95 -26.05 10.48
CA ALA A 164 -4.66 -25.92 11.17
C ALA A 164 -3.52 -26.81 10.60
N CYS A 165 -3.51 -27.05 9.29
CA CYS A 165 -2.50 -27.89 8.64
C CYS A 165 -1.08 -27.28 8.56
N GLY A 166 -0.95 -25.97 8.81
CA GLY A 166 0.35 -25.27 8.81
C GLY A 166 0.98 -25.03 7.43
N ARG A 167 0.35 -25.44 6.32
CA ARG A 167 0.89 -25.21 4.96
C ARG A 167 1.12 -23.73 4.65
N CYS A 168 0.18 -22.88 5.05
CA CYS A 168 0.26 -21.42 4.90
C CYS A 168 1.36 -20.78 5.77
N VAL A 169 1.60 -21.30 6.97
CA VAL A 169 2.69 -20.89 7.86
C VAL A 169 4.04 -21.21 7.21
N ARG A 170 4.23 -22.47 6.78
CA ARG A 170 5.49 -22.92 6.17
C ARG A 170 5.78 -22.22 4.84
N VAL A 171 4.81 -22.12 3.93
CA VAL A 171 5.05 -21.44 2.64
C VAL A 171 5.36 -19.95 2.84
N CYS A 172 4.81 -19.31 3.88
CA CYS A 172 5.08 -17.91 4.16
C CYS A 172 6.47 -17.70 4.77
N ALA A 173 6.94 -18.60 5.64
CA ALA A 173 8.26 -18.50 6.27
C ALA A 173 9.40 -19.06 5.40
N GLU A 174 9.23 -20.24 4.82
CA GLU A 174 10.29 -20.99 4.13
C GLU A 174 10.43 -20.62 2.64
N VAL A 175 9.33 -20.23 1.98
CA VAL A 175 9.32 -19.97 0.53
C VAL A 175 9.21 -18.49 0.23
N ALA A 176 8.21 -17.81 0.80
CA ALA A 176 8.03 -16.38 0.56
C ALA A 176 9.05 -15.53 1.34
N GLY A 177 9.37 -15.90 2.59
CA GLY A 177 10.31 -15.20 3.46
C GLY A 177 9.70 -14.35 4.60
N PRO A 178 8.56 -13.67 4.45
CA PRO A 178 8.00 -12.79 5.48
C PRO A 178 7.53 -13.41 6.80
N ALA A 179 7.25 -14.71 6.83
CA ALA A 179 6.77 -15.41 8.03
C ALA A 179 5.58 -14.73 8.75
N CYS A 180 4.59 -14.24 7.98
CA CYS A 180 3.45 -13.47 8.51
C CYS A 180 2.42 -14.26 9.31
N TYR A 181 2.49 -15.60 9.30
CA TYR A 181 1.53 -16.48 9.95
C TYR A 181 2.22 -17.35 10.97
N ASP A 182 1.54 -17.59 12.09
CA ASP A 182 1.90 -18.63 13.05
C ASP A 182 0.63 -19.23 13.68
N PHE A 183 0.80 -20.29 14.47
CA PHE A 183 -0.28 -20.86 15.26
C PHE A 183 -0.57 -20.01 16.50
N SER A 184 -1.84 -19.67 16.68
CA SER A 184 -2.34 -18.92 17.83
C SER A 184 -3.45 -19.71 18.53
N GLY A 185 -3.48 -19.66 19.86
CA GLY A 185 -4.44 -20.40 20.69
C GLY A 185 -3.94 -21.77 21.17
N ARG A 186 -4.82 -22.52 21.87
CA ARG A 186 -4.55 -23.87 22.39
C ARG A 186 -5.78 -24.76 22.25
N GLY A 187 -5.58 -26.08 22.16
CA GLY A 187 -6.66 -27.06 22.05
C GLY A 187 -7.54 -26.84 20.81
N PHE A 188 -8.86 -26.97 20.97
CA PHE A 188 -9.85 -26.75 19.89
C PHE A 188 -9.86 -25.32 19.31
N MET A 189 -9.22 -24.35 19.98
CA MET A 189 -9.15 -22.96 19.54
C MET A 189 -7.88 -22.63 18.75
N ILE A 190 -6.99 -23.60 18.47
CA ILE A 190 -5.81 -23.37 17.63
C ILE A 190 -6.24 -22.89 16.24
N LYS A 191 -5.79 -21.70 15.85
CA LYS A 191 -5.99 -21.11 14.53
C LYS A 191 -4.66 -20.61 13.97
N VAL A 192 -4.61 -20.44 12.66
CA VAL A 192 -3.51 -19.69 12.04
C VAL A 192 -3.83 -18.21 12.18
N ASP A 193 -2.90 -17.45 12.77
CA ASP A 193 -3.06 -16.01 12.94
C ASP A 193 -1.77 -15.25 12.62
N THR A 194 -1.88 -13.93 12.52
CA THR A 194 -0.77 -13.00 12.44
C THR A 194 -0.23 -12.68 13.85
N PRO A 195 1.01 -12.19 13.99
CA PRO A 195 1.52 -11.69 15.26
C PRO A 195 0.53 -10.69 15.89
N TYR A 196 0.18 -10.90 17.15
CA TYR A 196 -0.77 -10.08 17.92
C TYR A 196 -2.19 -9.93 17.31
N GLY A 197 -2.57 -10.74 16.31
CA GLY A 197 -3.88 -10.65 15.65
C GLY A 197 -4.05 -9.42 14.75
N GLU A 198 -2.93 -8.79 14.36
CA GLU A 198 -2.93 -7.62 13.48
C GLU A 198 -3.51 -7.95 12.09
N ALA A 199 -3.95 -6.92 11.36
CA ALA A 199 -4.34 -7.13 9.98
C ALA A 199 -3.13 -7.63 9.18
N LEU A 200 -3.34 -8.62 8.30
CA LEU A 200 -2.25 -9.22 7.52
C LEU A 200 -1.43 -8.20 6.70
N GLN A 201 -2.02 -7.06 6.35
CA GLN A 201 -1.34 -5.98 5.61
C GLN A 201 -0.35 -5.18 6.45
N LEU A 202 -0.49 -5.23 7.79
CA LEU A 202 0.40 -4.58 8.74
C LEU A 202 1.53 -5.52 9.19
N ALA A 203 1.37 -6.82 8.98
CA ALA A 203 2.48 -7.76 9.00
C ALA A 203 3.38 -7.53 7.77
N ASP A 204 4.57 -8.13 7.75
CA ASP A 204 5.55 -8.05 6.65
C ASP A 204 5.08 -8.70 5.32
N CYS A 205 3.76 -8.86 5.12
CA CYS A 205 3.14 -9.54 4.00
C CYS A 205 3.44 -8.82 2.67
N ILE A 206 4.19 -9.50 1.81
CA ILE A 206 4.50 -9.03 0.45
C ILE A 206 3.36 -9.28 -0.56
N THR A 207 2.20 -9.78 -0.11
CA THR A 207 1.02 -10.01 -0.97
C THR A 207 1.25 -11.02 -2.12
N CYS A 208 2.17 -11.97 -1.96
CA CYS A 208 2.49 -12.94 -3.03
C CYS A 208 1.42 -14.02 -3.27
N GLY A 209 0.38 -14.11 -2.44
CA GLY A 209 -0.74 -15.05 -2.62
C GLY A 209 -0.41 -16.54 -2.41
N ARG A 210 0.86 -16.92 -2.18
CA ARG A 210 1.28 -18.33 -2.04
C ARG A 210 0.55 -19.09 -0.92
N CYS A 211 0.19 -18.39 0.15
CA CYS A 211 -0.60 -18.96 1.24
C CYS A 211 -2.04 -19.33 0.85
N VAL A 212 -2.63 -18.59 -0.09
CA VAL A 212 -3.96 -18.89 -0.67
C VAL A 212 -3.86 -20.15 -1.52
N THR A 213 -2.87 -20.22 -2.43
CA THR A 213 -2.65 -21.40 -3.28
C THR A 213 -2.34 -22.66 -2.47
N ALA A 214 -1.63 -22.52 -1.34
CA ALA A 214 -1.30 -23.64 -0.47
C ALA A 214 -2.47 -24.08 0.44
N CYS A 215 -3.56 -23.31 0.53
CA CYS A 215 -4.67 -23.59 1.43
C CYS A 215 -5.57 -24.72 0.88
N PRO A 216 -5.67 -25.87 1.57
CA PRO A 216 -6.43 -27.01 1.05
C PRO A 216 -7.96 -26.88 1.23
N THR A 217 -8.41 -25.91 2.04
CA THR A 217 -9.82 -25.78 2.47
C THR A 217 -10.46 -24.44 2.12
N GLY A 218 -9.74 -23.52 1.48
CA GLY A 218 -10.25 -22.18 1.18
C GLY A 218 -10.43 -21.29 2.42
N ALA A 219 -9.73 -21.59 3.52
CA ALA A 219 -9.65 -20.69 4.68
C ALA A 219 -8.88 -19.40 4.39
N LEU A 220 -8.05 -19.44 3.35
CA LEU A 220 -7.43 -18.29 2.74
C LEU A 220 -7.91 -18.28 1.28
N SER A 221 -8.58 -17.22 0.86
CA SER A 221 -9.06 -17.02 -0.52
C SER A 221 -8.62 -15.64 -1.03
N PHE A 222 -8.64 -15.45 -2.34
CA PHE A 222 -8.47 -14.11 -2.91
C PHE A 222 -9.79 -13.35 -2.79
N ASN A 223 -9.74 -12.07 -2.42
CA ASN A 223 -10.92 -11.22 -2.52
C ASN A 223 -11.37 -11.12 -3.98
N GLU A 224 -12.66 -11.37 -4.26
CA GLU A 224 -13.23 -11.06 -5.57
C GLU A 224 -13.19 -9.55 -5.79
N ARG A 225 -12.42 -9.12 -6.79
CA ARG A 225 -12.48 -7.76 -7.33
C ARG A 225 -12.83 -7.86 -8.80
N ALA A 226 -13.83 -7.09 -9.23
CA ALA A 226 -13.94 -6.74 -10.64
C ALA A 226 -12.76 -5.83 -10.96
N LEU A 227 -11.82 -6.32 -11.77
CA LEU A 227 -10.68 -5.52 -12.22
C LEU A 227 -11.20 -4.52 -13.27
N GLU A 228 -11.62 -3.33 -12.84
CA GLU A 228 -12.13 -2.29 -13.76
C GLU A 228 -11.00 -1.68 -14.61
N SER A 229 -9.80 -1.54 -14.04
CA SER A 229 -8.57 -1.14 -14.74
C SER A 229 -7.32 -1.58 -13.97
N PHE A 230 -6.18 -1.70 -14.65
CA PHE A 230 -4.86 -1.91 -14.03
C PHE A 230 -3.84 -0.93 -14.62
N LYS A 231 -2.90 -0.47 -13.79
CA LYS A 231 -1.77 0.35 -14.23
C LYS A 231 -0.51 -0.16 -13.53
N VAL A 232 0.52 -0.45 -14.31
CA VAL A 232 1.87 -0.65 -13.79
C VAL A 232 2.54 0.72 -13.74
N ASP A 233 2.86 1.19 -12.55
CA ASP A 233 3.70 2.38 -12.41
C ASP A 233 5.16 1.96 -12.62
N GLU A 234 5.65 2.22 -13.83
CA GLU A 234 7.03 1.92 -14.24
C GLU A 234 8.07 2.62 -13.35
N SER A 235 7.71 3.73 -12.72
CA SER A 235 8.58 4.38 -11.75
C SER A 235 8.73 3.53 -10.48
N ARG A 236 7.69 2.84 -10.01
CA ARG A 236 7.75 2.11 -8.73
C ARG A 236 8.15 0.64 -8.87
N CYS A 237 8.04 0.08 -10.07
CA CYS A 237 8.36 -1.32 -10.33
C CYS A 237 9.80 -1.67 -9.93
N ILE A 238 9.98 -2.60 -8.98
CA ILE A 238 11.31 -3.06 -8.57
C ILE A 238 11.99 -4.03 -9.54
N MET A 239 11.26 -4.40 -10.60
CA MET A 239 11.73 -5.34 -11.61
C MET A 239 12.11 -6.69 -11.00
N CYS A 240 11.28 -7.19 -10.09
CA CYS A 240 11.45 -8.51 -9.48
C CYS A 240 10.99 -9.66 -10.39
N HIS A 241 10.44 -9.36 -11.58
CA HIS A 241 9.85 -10.30 -12.55
C HIS A 241 8.64 -11.09 -12.06
N GLU A 242 8.32 -11.02 -10.78
CA GLU A 242 7.29 -11.87 -10.19
C GLU A 242 5.90 -11.65 -10.81
N CYS A 243 5.55 -10.43 -11.26
CA CYS A 243 4.28 -10.17 -11.96
C CYS A 243 4.19 -10.74 -13.39
N VAL A 244 5.33 -10.95 -14.04
CA VAL A 244 5.43 -11.62 -15.35
C VAL A 244 5.41 -13.13 -15.13
N ASP A 245 6.29 -13.63 -14.25
CA ASP A 245 6.47 -15.07 -13.98
C ASP A 245 5.22 -15.74 -13.37
N VAL A 246 4.43 -14.98 -12.60
CA VAL A 246 3.19 -15.47 -11.98
C VAL A 246 2.00 -15.44 -12.93
N CYS A 247 2.07 -14.70 -14.04
CA CYS A 247 0.92 -14.52 -14.93
C CYS A 247 0.68 -15.81 -15.74
N PRO A 248 -0.38 -16.58 -15.47
CA PRO A 248 -0.55 -17.92 -16.05
C PRO A 248 -0.95 -17.89 -17.53
N THR A 249 -1.09 -16.70 -18.12
CA THR A 249 -1.62 -16.48 -19.47
C THR A 249 -0.76 -15.52 -20.28
N ASP A 250 0.42 -15.15 -19.77
CA ASP A 250 1.32 -14.19 -20.43
C ASP A 250 0.63 -12.85 -20.78
N ALA A 251 -0.37 -12.45 -19.99
CA ALA A 251 -1.03 -11.14 -20.16
C ALA A 251 -0.09 -9.98 -19.83
N LEU A 252 0.99 -10.26 -19.09
CA LEU A 252 2.12 -9.38 -18.85
C LEU A 252 3.37 -10.08 -19.37
N THR A 253 4.05 -9.47 -20.33
CA THR A 253 5.27 -10.00 -20.92
C THR A 253 6.39 -8.96 -20.85
N GLU A 254 7.63 -9.46 -20.83
CA GLU A 254 8.79 -8.58 -20.93
C GLU A 254 8.80 -7.86 -22.29
N THR A 255 9.00 -6.54 -22.25
CA THR A 255 9.23 -5.72 -23.44
C THR A 255 10.60 -5.03 -23.34
N ASN A 256 11.10 -4.51 -24.45
CA ASN A 256 12.41 -3.84 -24.53
C ASN A 256 12.54 -2.59 -23.62
N VAL A 257 11.44 -2.09 -23.06
CA VAL A 257 11.42 -0.98 -22.09
C VAL A 257 12.08 -1.37 -20.76
N PHE A 258 12.09 -2.67 -20.41
CA PHE A 258 12.75 -3.23 -19.23
C PHE A 258 14.27 -2.97 -19.24
N GLU A 259 14.93 -3.28 -20.36
CA GLU A 259 16.35 -3.01 -20.48
C GLU A 259 16.62 -1.51 -20.38
N GLU A 260 15.77 -0.68 -20.97
CA GLU A 260 15.96 0.77 -21.01
C GLU A 260 15.79 1.41 -19.62
N ALA A 261 14.72 1.09 -18.88
CA ALA A 261 14.50 1.62 -17.53
C ALA A 261 15.57 1.11 -16.54
N ARG A 262 16.01 -0.14 -16.67
CA ARG A 262 17.10 -0.71 -15.87
C ARG A 262 18.44 -0.07 -16.24
N LYS A 263 18.73 0.12 -17.53
CA LYS A 263 19.91 0.85 -18.02
C LYS A 263 19.89 2.28 -17.51
N GLN A 264 18.75 2.97 -17.52
CA GLN A 264 18.60 4.32 -16.99
C GLN A 264 18.84 4.37 -15.47
N TRP A 265 18.25 3.46 -14.69
CA TRP A 265 18.51 3.39 -13.25
C TRP A 265 19.98 3.10 -12.94
N HIS A 266 20.59 2.10 -13.61
CA HIS A 266 22.01 1.80 -13.44
C HIS A 266 22.92 2.93 -13.95
N ALA A 267 22.50 3.66 -14.99
CA ALA A 267 23.22 4.82 -15.48
C ALA A 267 23.18 5.98 -14.48
N LEU A 268 22.07 6.19 -13.77
CA LEU A 268 21.96 7.17 -12.70
C LEU A 268 22.83 6.78 -11.49
N VAL A 269 22.65 5.55 -10.98
CA VAL A 269 23.37 5.09 -9.78
C VAL A 269 24.86 4.86 -10.04
N GLY A 270 25.22 4.43 -11.26
CA GLY A 270 26.59 4.10 -11.67
C GLY A 270 27.54 5.31 -11.72
N GLN A 271 27.00 6.53 -11.83
CA GLN A 271 27.80 7.76 -11.77
C GLN A 271 28.34 8.05 -10.36
N GLY A 272 27.78 7.38 -9.35
CA GLY A 272 28.13 7.59 -7.96
C GLY A 272 27.52 8.87 -7.38
N SER A 273 27.71 9.08 -6.08
CA SER A 273 26.89 10.01 -5.32
C SER A 273 27.44 11.43 -5.18
N GLY A 274 28.51 11.81 -5.88
CA GLY A 274 29.20 13.13 -5.75
C GLY A 274 29.79 13.49 -4.37
N LEU A 275 29.45 12.72 -3.33
CA LEU A 275 29.88 12.87 -1.93
C LEU A 275 30.72 11.64 -1.53
N ALA A 276 31.96 11.84 -1.14
CA ALA A 276 32.86 10.82 -0.63
C ALA A 276 32.42 10.30 0.75
N GLY A 277 32.89 9.11 1.13
CA GLY A 277 32.85 8.66 2.52
C GLY A 277 33.82 9.45 3.40
N GLY A 278 33.79 9.23 4.71
CA GLY A 278 34.71 9.90 5.65
C GLY A 278 34.26 11.26 6.19
N HIS A 279 33.06 11.73 5.83
CA HIS A 279 32.43 12.89 6.48
C HIS A 279 32.13 12.62 7.96
N ARG A 280 31.96 13.67 8.76
CA ARG A 280 31.75 13.57 10.23
C ARG A 280 30.28 13.64 10.68
N LEU A 281 29.33 13.46 9.76
CA LEU A 281 27.90 13.37 10.11
C LEU A 281 27.66 12.17 11.04
N CYS A 282 26.67 12.30 11.93
CA CYS A 282 26.37 11.28 12.93
C CYS A 282 26.02 9.91 12.31
N ALA A 283 26.27 8.83 13.04
CA ALA A 283 25.78 7.51 12.67
C ALA A 283 24.24 7.52 12.55
N GLY A 284 23.73 7.00 11.43
CA GLY A 284 22.30 7.03 11.11
C GLY A 284 21.77 8.40 10.64
N CYS A 285 22.61 9.39 10.37
CA CYS A 285 22.13 10.68 9.87
C CYS A 285 21.42 10.53 8.51
N GLY A 286 20.24 11.13 8.35
CA GLY A 286 19.50 11.17 7.09
C GLY A 286 20.10 12.11 6.04
N ALA A 287 20.73 13.22 6.46
CA ALA A 287 21.26 14.24 5.56
C ALA A 287 22.26 13.72 4.51
N PRO A 288 23.29 12.90 4.86
CA PRO A 288 24.20 12.37 3.84
C PRO A 288 23.49 11.38 2.90
N ILE A 289 22.46 10.66 3.34
CA ILE A 289 21.69 9.75 2.49
C ILE A 289 20.92 10.56 1.43
N VAL A 290 20.24 11.62 1.87
CA VAL A 290 19.53 12.56 1.01
C VAL A 290 20.46 13.17 -0.04
N VAL A 291 21.59 13.74 0.39
CA VAL A 291 22.57 14.37 -0.53
C VAL A 291 23.09 13.36 -1.55
N ARG A 292 23.41 12.14 -1.11
CA ARG A 292 23.87 11.08 -2.03
C ARG A 292 22.81 10.72 -3.06
N GLN A 293 21.58 10.51 -2.64
CA GLN A 293 20.46 10.15 -3.52
C GLN A 293 20.14 11.28 -4.51
N VAL A 294 20.21 12.54 -4.08
CA VAL A 294 20.04 13.68 -5.00
C VAL A 294 21.14 13.71 -6.05
N LEU A 295 22.40 13.57 -5.63
CA LEU A 295 23.55 13.65 -6.55
C LEU A 295 23.64 12.46 -7.51
N MET A 296 23.07 11.30 -7.17
CA MET A 296 22.88 10.19 -8.11
C MET A 296 21.93 10.56 -9.27
N GLY A 297 21.09 11.59 -9.12
CA GLY A 297 20.24 12.10 -10.19
C GLY A 297 20.98 12.99 -11.20
N ALA A 298 22.21 13.43 -10.90
CA ALA A 298 22.97 14.29 -11.78
C ALA A 298 23.54 13.48 -12.95
N GLN A 299 23.32 13.96 -14.18
CA GLN A 299 23.87 13.37 -15.41
C GLN A 299 24.93 14.28 -16.06
N VAL A 300 25.14 15.46 -15.47
CA VAL A 300 26.11 16.47 -15.88
C VAL A 300 26.96 16.87 -14.68
N PRO A 301 28.16 17.43 -14.88
CA PRO A 301 28.92 18.04 -13.80
C PRO A 301 28.08 19.02 -12.99
N VAL A 302 28.20 18.96 -11.66
CA VAL A 302 27.42 19.83 -10.77
C VAL A 302 28.34 20.74 -9.96
N VAL A 303 27.92 22.01 -9.83
CA VAL A 303 28.47 22.93 -8.85
C VAL A 303 27.53 22.94 -7.65
N THR A 304 28.07 22.53 -6.51
CA THR A 304 27.32 22.35 -5.27
C THR A 304 27.59 23.50 -4.32
N ALA A 305 26.57 23.92 -3.58
CA ALA A 305 26.74 24.80 -2.44
C ALA A 305 25.89 24.32 -1.28
N ALA A 306 26.34 24.56 -0.05
CA ALA A 306 25.53 24.30 1.13
C ALA A 306 25.39 25.57 1.98
N ALA A 307 24.20 25.79 2.55
CA ALA A 307 24.04 26.72 3.65
C ALA A 307 24.80 26.21 4.89
N THR A 308 25.33 27.12 5.70
CA THR A 308 25.95 26.76 6.98
C THR A 308 25.00 25.89 7.82
N GLY A 309 25.49 24.75 8.31
CA GLY A 309 24.67 23.79 9.04
C GLY A 309 25.38 22.45 9.17
N CYS A 310 24.66 21.41 9.62
CA CYS A 310 25.27 20.10 9.85
C CYS A 310 26.00 19.57 8.60
N LEU A 311 25.40 19.75 7.41
CA LEU A 311 25.98 19.26 6.18
C LEU A 311 27.31 19.92 5.88
N GLU A 312 27.36 21.25 5.82
CA GLU A 312 28.58 22.02 5.59
C GLU A 312 29.65 21.69 6.64
N VAL A 313 29.37 21.94 7.93
CA VAL A 313 30.33 21.76 9.03
C VAL A 313 30.91 20.35 9.08
N SER A 314 30.13 19.32 8.70
CA SER A 314 30.58 17.93 8.79
C SER A 314 31.23 17.39 7.51
N THR A 315 31.12 18.11 6.39
CA THR A 315 31.64 17.66 5.08
C THR A 315 32.82 18.50 4.59
N THR A 316 33.06 19.69 5.14
CA THR A 316 34.12 20.62 4.68
C THR A 316 35.03 21.14 5.80
N ILE A 317 35.46 20.26 6.71
CA ILE A 317 36.39 20.62 7.79
C ILE A 317 37.80 20.77 7.22
N TYR A 318 38.31 22.00 7.15
CA TYR A 318 39.66 22.29 6.67
C TYR A 318 40.73 21.40 7.34
N PRO A 319 41.66 20.80 6.59
CA PRO A 319 41.88 20.90 5.13
C PRO A 319 41.11 19.86 4.29
N TYR A 320 40.16 19.13 4.87
CA TYR A 320 39.46 18.02 4.23
C TYR A 320 38.11 18.44 3.62
N THR A 321 37.74 17.78 2.52
CA THR A 321 36.41 17.87 1.92
C THR A 321 35.88 16.48 1.58
N SER A 322 34.58 16.29 1.77
CA SER A 322 33.85 15.11 1.31
C SER A 322 33.21 15.33 -0.05
N TRP A 323 33.26 16.53 -0.63
CA TRP A 323 32.69 16.82 -1.94
C TRP A 323 33.68 16.44 -3.03
N LYS A 324 33.23 15.59 -3.97
CA LYS A 324 34.01 15.20 -5.16
C LYS A 324 33.82 16.18 -6.32
N ASN A 325 32.72 16.93 -6.28
CA ASN A 325 32.36 17.92 -7.27
C ASN A 325 32.81 19.32 -6.82
N SER A 326 32.71 20.31 -7.71
CA SER A 326 32.94 21.71 -7.34
C SER A 326 32.00 22.11 -6.20
N TYR A 327 32.57 22.66 -5.13
CA TYR A 327 31.84 23.04 -3.93
C TYR A 327 32.14 24.49 -3.55
N ILE A 328 31.11 25.25 -3.19
CA ILE A 328 31.22 26.60 -2.66
C ILE A 328 30.38 26.76 -1.40
N HIS A 329 30.93 27.44 -0.41
CA HIS A 329 30.21 27.88 0.78
C HIS A 329 30.43 29.39 0.95
N THR A 330 29.43 30.08 1.49
CA THR A 330 29.53 31.51 1.78
C THR A 330 29.04 31.80 3.20
N ALA A 331 27.73 31.70 3.43
CA ALA A 331 27.13 31.94 4.74
C ALA A 331 25.88 31.08 4.94
N PHE A 332 25.17 31.32 6.05
CA PHE A 332 24.01 30.51 6.43
C PHE A 332 22.78 30.89 5.61
N GLU A 333 22.59 32.18 5.38
CA GLU A 333 21.37 32.80 4.87
C GLU A 333 21.30 32.91 3.35
N ASN A 334 22.38 32.64 2.63
CA ASN A 334 22.55 33.11 1.26
C ASN A 334 22.92 32.04 0.22
N VAL A 335 22.85 30.74 0.53
CA VAL A 335 23.26 29.68 -0.44
C VAL A 335 22.56 29.81 -1.81
N ALA A 336 21.28 30.17 -1.84
CA ALA A 336 20.55 30.40 -3.08
C ALA A 336 21.07 31.62 -3.85
N ALA A 337 21.41 32.70 -3.15
CA ALA A 337 22.01 33.89 -3.75
C ALA A 337 23.44 33.63 -4.24
N THR A 338 24.24 32.87 -3.49
CA THR A 338 25.58 32.42 -3.91
C THR A 338 25.49 31.69 -5.25
N LEU A 339 24.63 30.68 -5.36
CA LEU A 339 24.49 29.94 -6.63
C LEU A 339 23.82 30.74 -7.74
N SER A 340 22.92 31.68 -7.43
CA SER A 340 22.39 32.62 -8.43
C SER A 340 23.51 33.44 -9.09
N GLY A 341 24.49 33.89 -8.29
CA GLY A 341 25.66 34.61 -8.79
C GLY A 341 26.57 33.73 -9.65
N VAL A 342 26.81 32.48 -9.20
CA VAL A 342 27.62 31.51 -9.95
C VAL A 342 26.96 31.14 -11.28
N GLU A 343 25.65 30.85 -11.29
CA GLU A 343 24.89 30.56 -12.51
C GLU A 343 24.93 31.73 -13.49
N THR A 344 24.76 32.96 -13.00
CA THR A 344 24.83 34.16 -13.85
C THR A 344 26.21 34.34 -14.46
N ALA A 345 27.28 34.11 -13.69
CA ALA A 345 28.65 34.16 -14.19
C ALA A 345 28.91 33.07 -15.23
N TYR A 346 28.45 31.85 -14.98
CA TYR A 346 28.52 30.73 -15.91
C TYR A 346 27.84 31.06 -17.25
N ARG A 347 26.60 31.56 -17.21
CA ARG A 347 25.84 31.94 -18.40
C ARG A 347 26.55 33.03 -19.21
N ALA A 348 27.14 34.01 -18.53
CA ALA A 348 27.92 35.06 -19.18
C ALA A 348 29.18 34.51 -19.88
N LEU A 349 29.88 33.56 -19.25
CA LEU A 349 31.07 32.90 -19.81
C LEU A 349 30.72 31.98 -20.98
N LYS A 350 29.62 31.21 -20.89
CA LYS A 350 29.06 30.42 -22.00
C LYS A 350 28.71 31.28 -23.20
N LYS A 351 28.02 32.42 -22.99
CA LYS A 351 27.68 33.37 -24.08
C LYS A 351 28.92 33.98 -24.75
N GLN A 352 30.03 34.12 -24.02
CA GLN A 352 31.31 34.59 -24.55
C GLN A 352 32.12 33.49 -25.27
N GLY A 353 31.65 32.23 -25.27
CA GLY A 353 32.39 31.10 -25.81
C GLY A 353 33.62 30.70 -24.97
N LYS A 354 33.68 31.11 -23.70
CA LYS A 354 34.80 30.81 -22.79
C LYS A 354 34.62 29.51 -22.01
N LEU A 355 33.41 28.96 -22.01
CA LEU A 355 33.05 27.69 -21.40
C LEU A 355 32.19 26.89 -22.38
N ASP A 356 32.54 25.63 -22.59
CA ASP A 356 31.83 24.72 -23.50
C ASP A 356 31.09 23.60 -22.73
N GLU A 357 31.41 23.37 -21.46
CA GLU A 357 30.79 22.33 -20.64
C GLU A 357 29.41 22.74 -20.09
N ASP A 358 28.44 21.83 -20.17
CA ASP A 358 27.13 22.00 -19.53
C ASP A 358 27.20 21.59 -18.06
N VAL A 359 26.80 22.48 -17.17
CA VAL A 359 26.85 22.25 -15.71
C VAL A 359 25.52 22.58 -15.06
N LYS A 360 25.18 21.89 -13.97
CA LYS A 360 24.00 22.22 -13.15
C LYS A 360 24.42 22.75 -11.77
N PHE A 361 23.64 23.66 -11.22
CA PHE A 361 23.86 24.25 -9.89
C PHE A 361 22.91 23.63 -8.87
N ILE A 362 23.43 23.14 -7.75
CA ILE A 362 22.62 22.51 -6.70
C ILE A 362 22.94 23.13 -5.33
N ALA A 363 21.95 23.80 -4.75
CA ALA A 363 21.99 24.32 -3.38
C ALA A 363 21.47 23.26 -2.40
N PHE A 364 22.15 23.09 -1.27
CA PHE A 364 21.66 22.30 -0.14
C PHE A 364 21.45 23.19 1.09
N GLY A 365 20.33 23.02 1.77
CA GLY A 365 20.04 23.69 3.04
C GLY A 365 19.36 22.75 4.01
N GLY A 366 19.70 22.86 5.29
CA GLY A 366 18.84 22.31 6.35
C GLY A 366 17.60 23.19 6.51
N ASP A 367 16.58 22.69 7.17
CA ASP A 367 15.33 23.42 7.38
C ASP A 367 15.54 24.82 7.97
N GLY A 368 16.44 25.01 8.93
CA GLY A 368 16.72 26.35 9.46
C GLY A 368 17.33 27.33 8.45
N GLY A 369 18.17 26.83 7.55
CA GLY A 369 18.72 27.62 6.45
C GLY A 369 17.70 27.92 5.36
N THR A 370 16.63 27.14 5.27
CA THR A 370 15.67 27.22 4.16
C THR A 370 14.33 27.84 4.55
N TYR A 371 13.73 27.41 5.66
CA TYR A 371 12.40 27.83 6.12
C TYR A 371 12.41 29.21 6.79
N ASP A 372 13.56 29.57 7.37
CA ASP A 372 13.75 30.73 8.23
C ASP A 372 14.74 31.72 7.60
N ILE A 373 16.02 31.67 7.98
CA ILE A 373 16.98 32.75 7.68
C ILE A 373 17.28 32.91 6.18
N GLY A 374 17.33 31.81 5.42
CA GLY A 374 17.60 31.84 3.99
C GLY A 374 16.36 31.86 3.10
N LEU A 375 15.15 31.95 3.68
CA LEU A 375 13.92 31.97 2.88
C LEU A 375 13.88 33.17 1.92
N GLN A 376 14.35 34.35 2.36
CA GLN A 376 14.38 35.54 1.51
C GLN A 376 15.28 35.35 0.28
N SER A 377 16.47 34.75 0.48
CA SER A 377 17.42 34.53 -0.62
C SER A 377 16.94 33.44 -1.56
N LEU A 378 16.35 32.37 -1.03
CA LEU A 378 15.66 31.33 -1.78
C LEU A 378 14.53 31.92 -2.63
N SER A 379 13.60 32.63 -1.99
CA SER A 379 12.47 33.30 -2.63
C SER A 379 12.91 34.19 -3.79
N GLY A 380 13.95 35.02 -3.57
CA GLY A 380 14.48 35.87 -4.63
C GLY A 380 15.14 35.09 -5.78
N ALA A 381 15.82 33.97 -5.50
CA ALA A 381 16.42 33.15 -6.55
C ALA A 381 15.36 32.47 -7.43
N MET A 382 14.29 31.97 -6.80
CA MET A 382 13.15 31.33 -7.46
C MET A 382 12.37 32.33 -8.32
N GLU A 383 12.08 33.51 -7.79
CA GLU A 383 11.36 34.59 -8.50
C GLU A 383 12.11 35.08 -9.75
N ARG A 384 13.44 35.21 -9.69
CA ARG A 384 14.25 35.61 -10.86
C ARG A 384 14.44 34.52 -11.91
N GLY A 385 13.95 33.30 -11.68
CA GLY A 385 14.05 32.21 -12.64
C GLY A 385 15.47 31.67 -12.82
N HIS A 386 16.32 31.72 -11.78
CA HIS A 386 17.68 31.16 -11.88
C HIS A 386 17.63 29.64 -12.11
N ASP A 387 18.45 29.15 -13.05
CA ASP A 387 18.53 27.73 -13.40
C ASP A 387 19.35 26.95 -12.38
N LEU A 388 18.74 26.65 -11.23
CA LEU A 388 19.35 25.91 -10.13
C LEU A 388 18.33 24.99 -9.45
N VAL A 389 18.84 23.93 -8.83
CA VAL A 389 18.05 23.07 -7.95
C VAL A 389 18.35 23.45 -6.51
N TYR A 390 17.32 23.79 -5.73
CA TYR A 390 17.46 23.97 -4.29
C TYR A 390 16.89 22.76 -3.55
N VAL A 391 17.68 22.19 -2.65
CA VAL A 391 17.33 21.02 -1.87
C VAL A 391 17.31 21.37 -0.38
N CYS A 392 16.14 21.26 0.22
CA CYS A 392 15.98 21.28 1.66
C CYS A 392 16.05 19.85 2.21
N TYR A 393 17.09 19.54 3.00
CA TYR A 393 17.10 18.35 3.85
C TYR A 393 16.44 18.70 5.19
N ASP A 394 15.15 18.44 5.30
CA ASP A 394 14.32 18.86 6.42
C ASP A 394 14.47 17.90 7.60
N ASN A 395 15.24 18.31 8.59
CA ASN A 395 15.37 17.58 9.85
C ASN A 395 14.58 18.26 11.00
N GLU A 396 13.79 19.29 10.68
CA GLU A 396 12.79 19.93 11.54
C GLU A 396 13.31 20.59 12.82
N ALA A 397 14.57 21.00 12.85
CA ALA A 397 15.13 21.88 13.88
C ALA A 397 16.54 22.34 13.46
N TYR A 398 17.09 23.34 14.15
CA TYR A 398 18.46 23.77 13.92
C TYR A 398 19.42 22.77 14.60
N MET A 399 19.71 21.67 13.92
CA MET A 399 20.45 20.54 14.51
C MET A 399 21.87 20.90 14.93
N ASN A 400 22.58 21.67 14.09
CA ASN A 400 24.00 21.96 14.30
C ASN A 400 24.25 22.78 15.56
N THR A 401 23.39 23.76 15.81
CA THR A 401 23.58 24.77 16.85
C THR A 401 23.00 24.35 18.21
N GLY A 402 22.55 23.10 18.34
CA GLY A 402 21.99 22.59 19.60
C GLY A 402 20.46 22.43 19.58
N PHE A 403 19.89 22.04 18.44
CA PHE A 403 18.49 21.62 18.32
C PHE A 403 17.50 22.71 18.74
N GLN A 404 17.64 23.91 18.18
CA GLN A 404 16.67 25.01 18.34
C GLN A 404 15.46 24.83 17.41
N ARG A 405 14.32 25.39 17.79
CA ARG A 405 13.10 25.46 16.97
C ARG A 405 13.37 26.17 15.64
N SER A 406 12.93 25.53 14.55
CA SER A 406 12.74 26.14 13.24
C SER A 406 11.27 26.31 12.91
N SER A 407 10.96 26.98 11.80
CA SER A 407 9.59 26.96 11.27
C SER A 407 9.17 25.58 10.72
N ALA A 408 10.12 24.67 10.47
CA ALA A 408 9.83 23.29 10.08
C ALA A 408 9.51 22.37 11.27
N THR A 409 9.91 22.74 12.49
CA THR A 409 9.63 21.97 13.71
C THR A 409 8.12 21.66 13.84
N PRO A 410 7.70 20.45 14.23
CA PRO A 410 6.28 20.10 14.31
C PRO A 410 5.60 20.67 15.57
N LEU A 411 4.27 20.74 15.57
CA LEU A 411 3.48 21.05 16.77
C LEU A 411 3.82 20.09 17.91
N GLY A 412 3.96 20.61 19.12
CA GLY A 412 4.24 19.83 20.33
C GLY A 412 5.66 19.28 20.44
N ALA A 413 6.53 19.53 19.47
CA ALA A 413 7.92 19.06 19.55
C ALA A 413 8.71 19.87 20.59
N TRP A 414 9.41 19.17 21.47
CA TRP A 414 10.40 19.78 22.35
C TRP A 414 11.63 20.17 21.54
N THR A 415 12.16 21.37 21.75
CA THR A 415 13.48 21.83 21.28
C THR A 415 14.15 22.66 22.37
N THR A 416 15.41 23.04 22.22
CA THR A 416 16.08 23.89 23.23
C THR A 416 15.49 25.29 23.34
N THR A 417 14.75 25.75 22.33
CA THR A 417 14.05 27.05 22.30
C THR A 417 12.52 26.92 22.26
N SER A 418 12.00 25.70 22.42
CA SER A 418 10.58 25.44 22.69
C SER A 418 10.52 24.34 23.76
N PRO A 419 10.81 24.69 25.02
CA PRO A 419 10.92 23.71 26.07
C PRO A 419 9.55 23.20 26.51
N VAL A 420 9.57 22.25 27.44
CA VAL A 420 8.38 21.64 28.02
C VAL A 420 8.41 21.85 29.52
N GLY A 421 7.33 22.39 30.06
CA GLY A 421 7.15 22.74 31.46
C GLY A 421 5.67 22.64 31.87
N PRO A 422 5.30 23.12 33.06
CA PRO A 422 3.90 23.07 33.53
C PRO A 422 2.90 23.77 32.60
N GLU A 423 3.32 24.87 31.97
CA GLU A 423 2.50 25.72 31.08
C GLU A 423 3.00 25.69 29.62
N GLU A 424 4.05 24.90 29.32
CA GLU A 424 4.70 24.85 28.00
C GLU A 424 4.72 23.41 27.48
N THR A 425 4.23 23.21 26.26
CA THR A 425 4.05 21.88 25.67
C THR A 425 4.91 21.65 24.42
N GLY A 426 5.98 22.42 24.27
CA GLY A 426 6.83 22.44 23.07
C GLY A 426 6.38 23.51 22.08
N LYS A 427 6.70 23.33 20.79
CA LYS A 427 6.31 24.30 19.75
C LYS A 427 4.79 24.39 19.62
N LEU A 428 4.26 25.62 19.59
CA LEU A 428 2.81 25.88 19.51
C LEU A 428 2.25 25.94 18.09
N GLN A 429 3.08 26.20 17.09
CA GLN A 429 2.64 26.28 15.69
C GLN A 429 2.87 24.97 14.96
N GLU A 430 1.99 24.68 13.99
CA GLU A 430 2.19 23.64 12.99
C GLU A 430 3.45 23.88 12.15
N ARG A 431 3.88 22.84 11.43
CA ARG A 431 5.00 22.93 10.48
C ARG A 431 4.59 23.87 9.35
N LYS A 432 5.44 24.86 9.05
CA LYS A 432 5.24 25.74 7.88
C LYS A 432 5.27 24.90 6.60
N ASN A 433 4.29 25.07 5.71
CA ASN A 433 4.26 24.31 4.46
C ASN A 433 5.16 24.98 3.39
N LEU A 434 6.48 24.78 3.50
CA LEU A 434 7.45 25.39 2.58
C LEU A 434 7.28 24.92 1.13
N THR A 435 6.92 23.65 0.93
CA THR A 435 6.72 23.10 -0.42
C THR A 435 5.63 23.89 -1.15
N GLU A 436 4.52 24.18 -0.50
CA GLU A 436 3.43 25.01 -1.07
C GLU A 436 3.85 26.46 -1.31
N ILE A 437 4.70 27.04 -0.45
CA ILE A 437 5.27 28.37 -0.72
C ILE A 437 6.07 28.34 -2.01
N MET A 438 6.89 27.30 -2.23
CA MET A 438 7.67 27.15 -3.47
C MET A 438 6.78 26.89 -4.69
N VAL A 439 5.67 26.15 -4.56
CA VAL A 439 4.68 26.04 -5.65
C VAL A 439 4.09 27.41 -5.98
N ALA A 440 3.79 28.24 -4.98
CA ALA A 440 3.24 29.58 -5.19
C ALA A 440 4.19 30.54 -5.92
N HIS A 441 5.49 30.26 -5.98
CA HIS A 441 6.42 30.99 -6.86
C HIS A 441 6.18 30.73 -8.36
N GLY A 442 5.39 29.71 -8.72
CA GLY A 442 5.16 29.32 -10.10
C GLY A 442 6.39 28.75 -10.80
N ILE A 443 7.31 28.14 -10.04
CA ILE A 443 8.53 27.55 -10.61
C ILE A 443 8.22 26.25 -11.36
N PRO A 444 9.02 25.91 -12.41
CA PRO A 444 8.77 24.75 -13.25
C PRO A 444 8.61 23.42 -12.52
N TYR A 445 9.38 23.21 -11.44
CA TYR A 445 9.39 21.94 -10.74
C TYR A 445 9.53 22.08 -9.22
N VAL A 446 8.61 21.47 -8.48
CA VAL A 446 8.65 21.34 -7.02
C VAL A 446 8.36 19.91 -6.64
N ALA A 447 9.11 19.32 -5.69
CA ALA A 447 8.75 18.01 -5.18
C ALA A 447 9.00 17.85 -3.69
N GLN A 448 8.18 17.01 -3.06
CA GLN A 448 8.39 16.50 -1.70
C GLN A 448 8.76 15.01 -1.79
N ALA A 449 9.88 14.65 -1.16
CA ALA A 449 10.48 13.32 -1.27
C ALA A 449 10.96 12.79 0.09
N SER A 450 11.37 11.52 0.14
CA SER A 450 11.87 10.88 1.35
C SER A 450 12.98 9.86 1.04
N PRO A 451 14.05 9.78 1.85
CA PRO A 451 15.19 8.90 1.56
C PRO A 451 14.85 7.40 1.69
N HIS A 452 13.69 7.06 2.25
CA HIS A 452 13.25 5.67 2.35
C HIS A 452 12.85 5.06 1.00
N ASP A 453 12.42 5.90 0.04
CA ASP A 453 12.16 5.51 -1.33
C ASP A 453 13.24 6.12 -2.24
N PRO A 454 14.39 5.44 -2.38
CA PRO A 454 15.49 5.94 -3.22
C PRO A 454 15.09 6.09 -4.68
N ARG A 455 14.11 5.32 -5.17
CA ARG A 455 13.71 5.35 -6.58
C ARG A 455 12.87 6.59 -6.87
N ASP A 456 11.92 6.89 -6.00
CA ASP A 456 11.15 8.14 -6.05
C ASP A 456 12.09 9.35 -5.94
N LEU A 457 12.94 9.38 -4.91
CA LEU A 457 13.81 10.53 -4.65
C LEU A 457 14.85 10.76 -5.77
N VAL A 458 15.56 9.72 -6.22
CA VAL A 458 16.57 9.87 -7.29
C VAL A 458 15.92 10.31 -8.60
N ARG A 459 14.73 9.82 -8.94
CA ARG A 459 14.02 10.27 -10.14
C ARG A 459 13.56 11.72 -10.04
N LYS A 460 13.00 12.12 -8.90
CA LYS A 460 12.65 13.52 -8.65
C LYS A 460 13.87 14.43 -8.73
N ALA A 461 15.02 13.97 -8.21
CA ALA A 461 16.28 14.71 -8.33
C ALA A 461 16.76 14.80 -9.78
N ALA A 462 16.76 13.70 -10.53
CA ALA A 462 17.13 13.70 -11.94
C ALA A 462 16.22 14.63 -12.77
N LYS A 463 14.91 14.61 -12.49
CA LYS A 463 13.92 15.48 -13.13
C LYS A 463 14.12 16.95 -12.77
N ALA A 464 14.34 17.28 -11.50
CA ALA A 464 14.67 18.63 -11.05
C ALA A 464 15.95 19.15 -11.73
N ILE A 465 16.98 18.30 -11.84
CA ILE A 465 18.25 18.64 -12.49
C ILE A 465 18.07 18.86 -14.00
N ALA A 466 17.27 18.03 -14.66
CA ALA A 466 17.01 18.15 -16.09
C ALA A 466 16.05 19.30 -16.45
N THR A 467 15.24 19.77 -15.50
CA THR A 467 14.27 20.86 -15.72
C THR A 467 15.01 22.18 -15.95
N PRO A 468 14.79 22.88 -17.08
CA PRO A 468 15.32 24.22 -17.29
C PRO A 468 14.66 25.22 -16.34
N GLY A 469 15.47 25.99 -15.60
CA GLY A 469 14.99 26.99 -14.65
C GLY A 469 14.98 26.48 -13.21
N PRO A 470 14.34 27.22 -12.29
CA PRO A 470 14.40 26.92 -10.86
C PRO A 470 13.64 25.64 -10.54
N ALA A 471 14.24 24.79 -9.71
CA ALA A 471 13.59 23.61 -9.17
C ALA A 471 13.81 23.51 -7.65
N PHE A 472 12.82 22.95 -6.94
CA PHE A 472 12.89 22.79 -5.49
C PHE A 472 12.56 21.37 -5.03
N LEU A 473 13.37 20.83 -4.11
CA LEU A 473 13.16 19.54 -3.46
C LEU A 473 13.08 19.71 -1.95
N ASN A 474 11.97 19.30 -1.34
CA ASN A 474 11.83 19.21 0.11
C ASN A 474 11.91 17.75 0.55
N ILE A 475 12.92 17.39 1.34
CA ILE A 475 13.23 15.99 1.62
C ILE A 475 13.35 15.79 3.11
N ILE A 476 12.50 14.95 3.70
CA ILE A 476 12.60 14.64 5.13
C ILE A 476 13.92 13.94 5.44
N SER A 477 14.61 14.40 6.46
CA SER A 477 15.93 13.93 6.87
C SER A 477 15.93 13.62 8.35
N PRO A 478 15.67 12.36 8.75
CA PRO A 478 15.75 11.94 10.14
C PRO A 478 17.09 12.31 10.79
N CYS A 479 17.02 12.89 11.98
CA CYS A 479 18.18 13.24 12.77
C CYS A 479 18.16 12.49 14.10
N PRO A 480 18.93 11.39 14.26
CA PRO A 480 18.87 10.55 15.46
C PRO A 480 19.13 11.34 16.76
N ARG A 481 20.08 12.28 16.71
CA ARG A 481 20.45 13.12 17.85
C ARG A 481 19.35 14.12 18.22
N GLY A 482 18.79 14.84 17.25
CA GLY A 482 17.74 15.83 17.49
C GLY A 482 16.39 15.21 17.80
N TRP A 483 15.99 14.20 17.01
CA TRP A 483 14.72 13.49 17.20
C TRP A 483 14.76 12.56 18.42
N ARG A 484 15.94 12.34 19.00
CA ARG A 484 16.19 11.44 20.13
C ARG A 484 15.67 10.04 19.81
N SER A 485 16.12 9.51 18.69
CA SER A 485 15.76 8.19 18.15
C SER A 485 17.00 7.37 17.87
N ASP A 486 16.82 6.06 17.72
CA ASP A 486 17.91 5.17 17.30
C ASP A 486 18.30 5.43 15.84
N GLY A 487 19.60 5.58 15.58
CA GLY A 487 20.14 5.82 14.24
C GLY A 487 19.89 4.67 13.25
N ALA A 488 19.77 3.43 13.74
CA ALA A 488 19.44 2.27 12.90
C ALA A 488 18.03 2.39 12.28
N ASN A 489 17.12 3.10 12.96
CA ASN A 489 15.73 3.24 12.57
C ASN A 489 15.44 4.43 11.65
N SER A 490 16.47 5.16 11.20
CA SER A 490 16.30 6.43 10.50
C SER A 490 15.47 6.30 9.22
N ILE A 491 15.78 5.30 8.38
CA ILE A 491 15.01 5.05 7.15
C ILE A 491 13.58 4.60 7.45
N ASP A 492 13.36 3.79 8.49
CA ASP A 492 12.02 3.38 8.88
C ASP A 492 11.20 4.54 9.47
N LEU A 493 11.84 5.48 10.16
CA LEU A 493 11.19 6.71 10.63
C LEU A 493 10.79 7.61 9.45
N ALA A 494 11.63 7.69 8.42
CA ALA A 494 11.27 8.39 7.18
C ALA A 494 10.11 7.70 6.44
N ARG A 495 10.05 6.37 6.41
CA ARG A 495 8.92 5.60 5.86
C ARG A 495 7.63 5.85 6.65
N GLN A 496 7.68 5.80 7.97
CA GLN A 496 6.50 6.04 8.81
C GLN A 496 5.98 7.48 8.74
N ALA A 497 6.87 8.47 8.59
CA ALA A 497 6.44 9.85 8.34
C ALA A 497 5.61 9.94 7.04
N VAL A 498 5.95 9.13 6.04
CA VAL A 498 5.22 9.06 4.76
C VAL A 498 3.90 8.27 4.92
N ASN A 499 3.92 7.12 5.59
CA ASN A 499 2.72 6.29 5.81
C ASN A 499 1.65 6.97 6.68
N THR A 500 2.06 7.89 7.56
CA THR A 500 1.13 8.72 8.35
C THR A 500 0.58 9.92 7.58
N CYS A 501 1.03 10.13 6.34
CA CYS A 501 0.80 11.32 5.52
C CYS A 501 1.27 12.64 6.16
N TYR A 502 2.02 12.59 7.25
CA TYR A 502 2.68 13.76 7.82
C TYR A 502 3.67 14.38 6.83
N TRP A 503 4.34 13.52 6.07
CA TRP A 503 5.25 13.89 4.99
C TRP A 503 4.82 13.22 3.68
N PRO A 504 3.81 13.75 2.97
CA PRO A 504 3.34 13.14 1.73
C PRO A 504 4.40 13.23 0.63
N LEU A 505 4.41 12.26 -0.29
CA LEU A 505 5.30 12.29 -1.45
C LEU A 505 4.53 12.70 -2.69
N PHE A 506 4.90 13.83 -3.27
CA PHE A 506 4.31 14.35 -4.49
C PHE A 506 5.32 15.20 -5.26
N GLU A 507 4.99 15.49 -6.51
CA GLU A 507 5.67 16.47 -7.34
C GLU A 507 4.65 17.40 -8.00
N VAL A 508 5.11 18.58 -8.38
CA VAL A 508 4.35 19.61 -9.06
C VAL A 508 5.15 20.05 -10.27
N GLU A 509 4.58 19.86 -11.45
CA GLU A 509 5.18 20.23 -12.73
C GLU A 509 4.35 21.35 -13.36
N ASN A 510 4.94 22.54 -13.51
CA ASN A 510 4.24 23.67 -14.11
C ASN A 510 2.85 23.95 -13.49
N GLY A 511 2.72 23.72 -12.18
CA GLY A 511 1.46 23.89 -11.44
C GLY A 511 0.54 22.65 -11.39
N GLU A 512 0.85 21.59 -12.13
CA GLU A 512 0.10 20.32 -12.10
C GLU A 512 0.60 19.41 -10.99
N TYR A 513 -0.27 19.00 -10.08
CA TYR A 513 0.08 18.17 -8.94
C TYR A 513 -0.01 16.67 -9.28
N HIS A 514 1.04 15.93 -8.90
CA HIS A 514 1.11 14.49 -9.09
C HIS A 514 1.46 13.79 -7.78
N LEU A 515 0.57 12.93 -7.30
CA LEU A 515 0.82 12.12 -6.12
C LEU A 515 1.72 10.92 -6.47
N THR A 516 2.90 10.89 -5.85
CA THR A 516 3.91 9.83 -6.10
C THR A 516 3.86 8.70 -5.08
N TYR A 517 3.11 8.87 -4.00
CA TYR A 517 2.83 7.80 -3.06
C TYR A 517 1.50 8.04 -2.35
N LYS A 518 0.64 7.02 -2.34
CA LYS A 518 -0.60 6.99 -1.57
C LYS A 518 -0.55 5.75 -0.66
N PRO A 519 -0.50 5.90 0.67
CA PRO A 519 -0.55 4.74 1.55
C PRO A 519 -1.92 4.05 1.38
N ARG A 520 -1.92 2.71 1.29
CA ARG A 520 -3.17 1.93 1.23
C ARG A 520 -3.98 2.09 2.52
N VAL A 521 -3.27 2.15 3.65
CA VAL A 521 -3.82 2.43 4.96
C VAL A 521 -2.96 3.51 5.58
N LYS A 522 -3.60 4.64 5.88
CA LYS A 522 -2.95 5.74 6.58
C LYS A 522 -2.71 5.34 8.04
N GLU A 523 -1.45 5.38 8.47
CA GLU A 523 -1.10 5.12 9.87
C GLU A 523 -1.45 6.34 10.75
N PRO A 524 -1.86 6.14 12.01
CA PRO A 524 -2.07 7.26 12.94
C PRO A 524 -0.72 7.89 13.32
N ILE A 525 -0.66 9.23 13.39
CA ILE A 525 0.56 9.99 13.68
C ILE A 525 1.20 9.58 15.01
N ARG A 526 0.35 9.15 15.97
CA ARG A 526 0.74 8.66 17.28
C ARG A 526 1.84 7.60 17.22
N ASN A 527 1.82 6.69 16.25
CA ASN A 527 2.82 5.62 16.13
C ASN A 527 4.20 6.17 15.78
N TRP A 528 4.26 7.18 14.92
CA TRP A 528 5.51 7.84 14.55
C TRP A 528 6.07 8.73 15.66
N LEU A 529 5.20 9.44 16.40
CA LEU A 529 5.61 10.29 17.54
C LEU A 529 6.21 9.47 18.70
N LYS A 530 5.65 8.29 19.01
CA LYS A 530 6.15 7.41 20.09
C LYS A 530 7.61 7.02 19.95
N ARG A 531 8.12 6.95 18.71
CA ARG A 531 9.49 6.51 18.43
C ARG A 531 10.54 7.61 18.59
N GLN A 532 10.13 8.81 19.02
CA GLN A 532 10.99 9.99 19.05
C GLN A 532 10.93 10.65 20.44
N GLY A 533 12.08 10.74 21.10
CA GLY A 533 12.16 11.32 22.45
C GLY A 533 11.76 12.80 22.52
N ARG A 534 11.78 13.55 21.40
CA ARG A 534 11.31 14.95 21.35
C ARG A 534 9.79 15.12 21.54
N PHE A 535 9.02 14.03 21.52
CA PHE A 535 7.56 14.02 21.75
C PHE A 535 7.15 13.23 23.01
N ALA A 536 8.11 12.72 23.79
CA ALA A 536 7.82 11.81 24.90
C ALA A 536 6.85 12.42 25.95
N HIS A 537 6.86 13.74 26.13
CA HIS A 537 5.96 14.44 27.04
C HIS A 537 4.50 14.46 26.59
N LEU A 538 4.23 14.37 25.27
CA LEU A 538 2.87 14.33 24.74
C LEU A 538 2.11 13.06 25.12
N PHE A 539 2.83 12.02 25.57
CA PHE A 539 2.25 10.75 26.02
C PHE A 539 1.96 10.70 27.52
N LYS A 540 2.18 11.81 28.24
CA LYS A 540 1.74 11.94 29.63
C LYS A 540 0.25 12.32 29.67
N PRO A 541 -0.50 11.88 30.71
CA PRO A 541 -1.92 12.22 30.84
C PRO A 541 -2.16 13.74 30.77
N GLY A 542 -3.16 14.17 30.00
CA GLY A 542 -3.56 15.57 29.82
C GLY A 542 -3.10 16.21 28.51
N ASN A 543 -2.14 15.60 27.80
CA ASN A 543 -1.59 16.12 26.54
C ASN A 543 -2.19 15.49 25.28
N GLU A 544 -3.19 14.61 25.42
CA GLU A 544 -3.79 13.87 24.30
C GLU A 544 -4.33 14.79 23.21
N HIS A 545 -4.92 15.93 23.62
CA HIS A 545 -5.47 16.95 22.74
C HIS A 545 -4.46 17.50 21.72
N ILE A 546 -3.16 17.53 22.04
CA ILE A 546 -2.11 18.03 21.13
C ILE A 546 -1.85 17.02 20.01
N ILE A 547 -1.86 15.72 20.34
CA ILE A 547 -1.70 14.65 19.36
C ILE A 547 -2.92 14.65 18.42
N ASP A 548 -4.12 14.83 18.98
CA ASP A 548 -5.36 14.87 18.22
C ASP A 548 -5.42 16.11 17.31
N GLN A 549 -4.96 17.28 17.78
CA GLN A 549 -4.81 18.49 16.98
C GLN A 549 -3.85 18.26 15.81
N LEU A 550 -2.68 17.67 16.06
CA LEU A 550 -1.71 17.37 15.02
C LEU A 550 -2.26 16.37 13.99
N GLN A 551 -2.98 15.34 14.44
CA GLN A 551 -3.63 14.38 13.55
C GLN A 551 -4.66 15.07 12.65
N ALA A 552 -5.53 15.92 13.22
CA ALA A 552 -6.54 16.65 12.47
C ALA A 552 -5.92 17.56 11.40
N TRP A 553 -4.84 18.26 11.74
CA TRP A 553 -4.10 19.07 10.76
C TRP A 553 -3.51 18.24 9.61
N ILE A 554 -2.92 17.07 9.92
CA ILE A 554 -2.39 16.16 8.90
C ILE A 554 -3.51 15.61 8.00
N ASP A 555 -4.67 15.30 8.58
CA ASP A 555 -5.85 14.84 7.83
C ASP A 555 -6.33 15.94 6.87
N GLU A 556 -6.44 17.17 7.34
CA GLU A 556 -6.85 18.32 6.52
C GLU A 556 -5.87 18.62 5.38
N GLU A 557 -4.56 18.66 5.66
CA GLU A 557 -3.55 18.91 4.62
C GLU A 557 -3.49 17.77 3.59
N TRP A 558 -3.70 16.53 4.04
CA TRP A 558 -3.77 15.37 3.16
C TRP A 558 -4.97 15.44 2.21
N GLU A 559 -6.16 15.79 2.71
CA GLU A 559 -7.36 15.97 1.88
C GLU A 559 -7.18 17.09 0.85
N LYS A 560 -6.57 18.21 1.25
CA LYS A 560 -6.22 19.31 0.32
C LYS A 560 -5.30 18.82 -0.79
N LEU A 561 -4.27 18.05 -0.47
CA LEU A 561 -3.34 17.51 -1.45
C LEU A 561 -4.04 16.52 -2.39
N LEU A 562 -4.84 15.59 -1.89
CA LEU A 562 -5.58 14.64 -2.72
C LEU A 562 -6.47 15.37 -3.73
N LYS A 563 -7.19 16.41 -3.28
CA LYS A 563 -8.01 17.25 -4.16
C LYS A 563 -7.19 17.92 -5.27
N LYS A 564 -5.99 18.43 -4.95
CA LYS A 564 -5.09 19.03 -5.95
C LYS A 564 -4.57 18.01 -6.96
N CYS A 565 -4.31 16.78 -6.51
CA CYS A 565 -3.86 15.68 -7.37
C CYS A 565 -5.00 15.01 -8.17
N GLY A 566 -6.26 15.43 -7.98
CA GLY A 566 -7.42 14.77 -8.61
C GLY A 566 -7.73 13.37 -8.04
N GLU A 567 -7.24 13.09 -6.83
CA GLU A 567 -7.42 11.81 -6.13
C GLU A 567 -8.66 11.86 -5.22
N THR A 568 -9.35 10.73 -5.08
CA THR A 568 -10.43 10.61 -4.08
C THR A 568 -9.85 10.44 -2.67
N PRO A 569 -10.43 11.10 -1.64
CA PRO A 569 -10.07 10.95 -0.23
C PRO A 569 -9.89 9.50 0.23
#